data_AF-A0A1I7XKV2-F1
#
_entry.id   AF-A0A1I7XKV2-F1
#
_cell.length_a   1.000
_cell.length_b   1.000
_cell.length_c   1.000
_cell.angle_alpha   90.00
_cell.angle_beta   90.00
_cell.angle_gamma   90.00
#
_symmetry.space_group_name_H-M   'P 1'
#
loop_
_entity.id
_entity.type
_entity.pdbx_description
1 polymer ?
#
loop_
_entity_poly.entity_id
_entity_poly.type
_entity_poly.pdbx_seq_one_letter_code
_entity_poly.pdbx_strand_id
1 'polypeptide(L)'
;MVFEKYQKNDKIVNVELEFESAPFPAITVCNLNPFKKHLARSVPEISETLDAFHQAVTYSNDAQYEELNERKRRDIAFDGGFRYVQYEPVFSDCDCVHGLDNECFGKESVPTALEKACICNYDRQDGSAWPCYSTSTWEESICPECNDIGFCNVPNTTGTDFIPCYCQLTMGYCVLKGGSRIKRIWEFRGKKIPDRNSPFRKDFLDHLTQLGYGNMTDQVAITTQAKEKLILRMSSLHPQRRAALGYGKSELIKQCSFNGQQCNIEKEFKLHIDASFGNCYTFNADSRRIRASSRAGPSYGLRLMVFVNSSDYLPTTEATGVRIAIHGQQECPFPDTFGYSAPTGAISSFGISLRKVNRLSKPNGDCHNSDDSLPYGYIYKQYKYEPERAKHSLMEPQQLLCCVASSFQTFGARSFSYHSLDLNLMDFAI
;
A
#
# COMPACT_ATOMS: atom_id res chain seq x y z
N MET A 1 -36.45 -68.75 19.64
CA MET A 1 -35.17 -67.99 19.64
C MET A 1 -34.70 -67.56 18.25
N VAL A 2 -34.49 -68.47 17.28
CA VAL A 2 -33.98 -68.05 15.94
C VAL A 2 -35.01 -67.23 15.15
N PHE A 3 -36.28 -67.66 15.12
CA PHE A 3 -37.35 -67.02 14.35
C PHE A 3 -37.63 -65.57 14.79
N GLU A 4 -37.67 -65.32 16.10
CA GLU A 4 -37.81 -63.97 16.69
C GLU A 4 -36.66 -63.04 16.30
N LYS A 5 -35.44 -63.57 16.14
CA LYS A 5 -34.27 -62.81 15.71
C LYS A 5 -34.34 -62.44 14.21
N TYR A 6 -35.05 -63.22 13.40
CA TYR A 6 -35.28 -62.95 11.98
C TYR A 6 -36.41 -61.92 11.78
N GLN A 7 -37.50 -62.02 12.56
CA GLN A 7 -38.64 -61.10 12.47
C GLN A 7 -38.35 -59.66 12.90
N LYS A 8 -37.26 -59.40 13.65
CA LYS A 8 -36.92 -58.04 14.09
C LYS A 8 -36.62 -57.06 12.95
N ASN A 9 -36.19 -57.55 11.78
CA ASN A 9 -35.69 -56.71 10.68
C ASN A 9 -34.61 -55.70 11.16
N ASP A 10 -33.77 -56.12 12.12
CA ASP A 10 -32.67 -55.30 12.66
C ASP A 10 -31.76 -54.87 11.50
N LYS A 11 -31.85 -53.59 11.12
CA LYS A 11 -31.11 -53.05 9.97
C LYS A 11 -29.61 -53.12 10.28
N ILE A 12 -28.90 -54.00 9.58
CA ILE A 12 -27.44 -54.05 9.61
C ILE A 12 -26.92 -52.80 8.88
N VAL A 13 -26.70 -51.73 9.63
CA VAL A 13 -26.08 -50.51 9.11
C VAL A 13 -24.57 -50.73 9.02
N ASN A 14 -24.13 -51.31 7.90
CA ASN A 14 -22.71 -51.27 7.53
C ASN A 14 -22.33 -49.81 7.28
N VAL A 15 -21.69 -49.18 8.27
CA VAL A 15 -21.03 -47.88 8.09
C VAL A 15 -19.65 -48.14 7.50
N GLU A 16 -19.60 -48.41 6.20
CA GLU A 16 -18.33 -48.40 5.48
C GLU A 16 -17.85 -46.95 5.35
N LEU A 17 -16.73 -46.65 6.00
CA LEU A 17 -16.08 -45.34 5.94
C LEU A 17 -15.34 -45.21 4.60
N GLU A 18 -16.09 -44.95 3.54
CA GLU A 18 -15.54 -44.55 2.24
C GLU A 18 -14.84 -43.18 2.38
N PHE A 19 -13.52 -43.24 2.57
CA PHE A 19 -12.66 -42.06 2.54
C PHE A 19 -12.46 -41.58 1.11
N GLU A 20 -13.49 -40.99 0.51
CA GLU A 20 -13.42 -40.42 -0.83
C GLU A 20 -12.36 -39.31 -0.94
N SER A 21 -11.61 -39.32 -2.06
CA SER A 21 -10.59 -38.32 -2.37
C SER A 21 -11.23 -37.06 -2.95
N ALA A 22 -11.46 -36.04 -2.12
CA ALA A 22 -12.11 -34.80 -2.53
C ALA A 22 -11.16 -33.83 -3.27
N PRO A 23 -11.61 -33.15 -4.36
CA PRO A 23 -10.81 -32.12 -5.03
C PRO A 23 -10.51 -30.96 -4.07
N PHE A 24 -9.24 -30.57 -4.00
CA PHE A 24 -8.78 -29.48 -3.12
C PHE A 24 -8.98 -28.13 -3.84
N PRO A 25 -9.34 -27.04 -3.15
CA PRO A 25 -9.45 -25.72 -3.76
C PRO A 25 -8.09 -25.14 -4.16
N ALA A 26 -8.09 -24.00 -4.84
CA ALA A 26 -6.95 -23.09 -4.87
C ALA A 26 -6.93 -22.28 -3.56
N ILE A 27 -5.74 -22.05 -3.01
CA ILE A 27 -5.56 -21.28 -1.77
C ILE A 27 -4.50 -20.21 -2.04
N THR A 28 -4.93 -18.94 -1.98
CA THR A 28 -4.06 -17.78 -2.13
C THR A 28 -3.71 -17.21 -0.76
N VAL A 29 -2.41 -17.08 -0.48
CA VAL A 29 -1.89 -16.50 0.77
C VAL A 29 -1.15 -15.20 0.46
N CYS A 30 -1.56 -14.12 1.11
CA CYS A 30 -0.94 -12.80 1.03
C CYS A 30 -0.36 -12.40 2.40
N ASN A 31 0.63 -11.51 2.44
CA ASN A 31 1.00 -10.83 3.68
C ASN A 31 -0.02 -9.70 3.97
N LEU A 32 -0.34 -9.44 5.24
CA LEU A 32 -1.14 -8.26 5.63
C LEU A 32 -0.41 -6.93 5.39
N ASN A 33 0.93 -6.94 5.38
CA ASN A 33 1.72 -5.84 4.84
C ASN A 33 2.03 -6.09 3.34
N PRO A 34 1.62 -5.21 2.41
CA PRO A 34 1.82 -5.45 0.98
C PRO A 34 3.27 -5.25 0.51
N PHE A 35 4.01 -4.32 1.11
CA PHE A 35 5.34 -3.88 0.64
C PHE A 35 6.31 -3.63 1.78
N LYS A 36 7.57 -4.03 1.61
CA LYS A 36 8.62 -3.89 2.63
C LYS A 36 8.90 -2.42 2.94
N LYS A 37 8.84 -1.99 4.20
CA LYS A 37 9.02 -0.58 4.59
C LYS A 37 10.33 0.03 4.09
N HIS A 38 11.45 -0.70 4.18
CA HIS A 38 12.75 -0.20 3.70
C HIS A 38 12.80 -0.04 2.18
N LEU A 39 12.19 -0.94 1.40
CA LEU A 39 12.13 -0.81 -0.06
C LEU A 39 11.08 0.22 -0.50
N ALA A 40 9.94 0.30 0.19
CA ALA A 40 8.89 1.26 -0.09
C ALA A 40 9.39 2.71 0.04
N ARG A 41 10.25 2.99 1.05
CA ARG A 41 10.87 4.31 1.23
C ARG A 41 11.94 4.67 0.17
N SER A 42 12.46 3.73 -0.62
CA SER A 42 13.36 4.08 -1.74
C SER A 42 12.63 4.64 -2.96
N VAL A 43 11.29 4.57 -2.98
CA VAL A 43 10.44 5.18 -4.01
C VAL A 43 9.89 6.52 -3.49
N PRO A 44 10.25 7.67 -4.09
CA PRO A 44 9.96 9.00 -3.54
C PRO A 44 8.48 9.25 -3.24
N GLU A 45 7.58 8.95 -4.17
CA GLU A 45 6.14 9.21 -4.08
C GLU A 45 5.48 8.43 -2.92
N ILE A 46 6.09 7.32 -2.52
CA ILE A 46 5.68 6.48 -1.40
C ILE A 46 6.32 6.94 -0.10
N SER A 47 7.60 7.35 -0.10
CA SER A 47 8.20 8.00 1.08
C SER A 47 7.41 9.25 1.45
N GLU A 48 7.13 10.14 0.50
CA GLU A 48 6.31 11.34 0.70
C GLU A 48 4.93 11.03 1.29
N THR A 49 4.29 9.95 0.83
CA THR A 49 2.99 9.51 1.39
C THR A 49 3.12 8.97 2.82
N LEU A 50 4.23 8.27 3.15
CA LEU A 50 4.54 7.80 4.50
C LEU A 50 4.94 8.94 5.45
N ASP A 51 5.65 9.95 4.94
CA ASP A 51 6.09 11.13 5.67
C ASP A 51 4.90 12.07 5.95
N ALA A 52 3.98 12.21 5.00
CA ALA A 52 2.69 12.88 5.20
C ALA A 52 1.81 12.16 6.24
N PHE A 53 1.75 10.83 6.21
CA PHE A 53 1.05 10.03 7.22
C PHE A 53 1.68 10.22 8.62
N HIS A 54 3.02 10.25 8.71
CA HIS A 54 3.74 10.52 9.95
C HIS A 54 3.36 11.89 10.53
N GLN A 55 3.42 12.97 9.74
CA GLN A 55 2.98 14.31 10.17
C GLN A 55 1.54 14.31 10.69
N ALA A 56 0.62 13.64 9.98
CA ALA A 56 -0.80 13.58 10.35
C ALA A 56 -1.04 12.81 11.66
N VAL A 57 -0.34 11.70 11.89
CA VAL A 57 -0.40 10.95 13.16
C VAL A 57 0.22 11.76 14.31
N THR A 58 1.35 12.45 14.09
CA THR A 58 1.95 13.33 15.10
C THR A 58 1.03 14.50 15.44
N TYR A 59 0.32 15.07 14.47
CA TYR A 59 -0.72 16.07 14.69
C TYR A 59 -1.94 15.52 15.46
N SER A 60 -2.43 14.33 15.11
CA SER A 60 -3.54 13.66 15.83
C SER A 60 -3.22 13.45 17.32
N ASN A 61 -2.01 12.97 17.62
CA ASN A 61 -1.55 12.75 19.01
C ASN A 61 -1.44 14.06 19.82
N ASP A 62 -1.07 15.18 19.18
CA ASP A 62 -0.94 16.49 19.83
C ASP A 62 -2.32 17.19 19.96
N ALA A 63 -3.18 17.06 18.94
CA ALA A 63 -4.53 17.62 18.95
C ALA A 63 -5.43 17.03 20.07
N GLN A 64 -5.21 15.77 20.46
CA GLN A 64 -5.87 15.17 21.63
C GLN A 64 -5.54 15.88 22.97
N TYR A 65 -4.49 16.69 23.02
CA TYR A 65 -4.16 17.58 24.15
C TYR A 65 -4.68 19.02 23.97
N GLU A 66 -5.19 19.40 22.78
CA GLU A 66 -5.46 20.81 22.41
C GLU A 66 -6.87 21.11 21.89
N GLU A 67 -7.78 20.14 21.73
CA GLU A 67 -9.14 20.34 21.16
C GLU A 67 -10.11 21.15 22.07
N LEU A 68 -9.89 22.46 22.17
CA LEU A 68 -10.94 23.47 22.29
C LEU A 68 -10.74 24.59 21.25
N ASN A 69 -11.82 24.86 20.51
CA ASN A 69 -12.07 25.96 19.57
C ASN A 69 -11.58 25.84 18.10
N GLU A 70 -12.53 25.36 17.27
CA GLU A 70 -12.95 25.91 15.96
C GLU A 70 -12.13 25.67 14.66
N ARG A 71 -12.79 25.93 13.51
CA ARG A 71 -12.48 25.39 12.17
C ARG A 71 -12.75 26.39 11.03
N LYS A 72 -11.93 26.39 9.95
CA LYS A 72 -12.34 26.24 8.52
C LYS A 72 -11.25 26.64 7.47
N ARG A 73 -11.02 25.73 6.49
CA ARG A 73 -10.96 25.89 5.00
C ARG A 73 -10.59 27.27 4.36
N ARG A 74 -9.86 27.39 3.22
CA ARG A 74 -9.08 26.50 2.28
C ARG A 74 -8.29 27.46 1.31
N ASP A 75 -7.66 27.19 0.15
CA ASP A 75 -7.55 26.07 -0.84
C ASP A 75 -6.36 26.30 -1.83
N ILE A 76 -6.03 25.31 -2.69
CA ILE A 76 -5.32 25.42 -4.03
C ILE A 76 -3.89 26.02 -4.06
N ALA A 77 -2.87 25.50 -4.79
CA ALA A 77 -2.57 24.20 -5.43
C ALA A 77 -1.05 24.12 -5.73
N PHE A 78 -0.52 23.00 -6.24
CA PHE A 78 0.93 22.79 -6.48
C PHE A 78 1.21 21.95 -7.74
N ASP A 79 2.39 22.15 -8.34
CA ASP A 79 2.92 21.47 -9.54
C ASP A 79 4.37 20.99 -9.29
N GLY A 80 4.88 19.98 -10.01
CA GLY A 80 6.10 19.26 -9.60
C GLY A 80 6.87 18.48 -10.67
N GLY A 81 7.57 17.43 -10.23
CA GLY A 81 8.42 16.56 -11.06
C GLY A 81 9.91 16.67 -10.70
N PHE A 82 10.49 15.62 -10.10
CA PHE A 82 11.90 15.59 -9.69
C PHE A 82 12.61 14.25 -9.92
N ARG A 83 13.94 14.34 -9.98
CA ARG A 83 14.92 13.28 -10.25
C ARG A 83 15.24 12.49 -8.98
N TYR A 84 15.74 11.26 -9.09
CA TYR A 84 16.25 10.50 -7.94
C TYR A 84 17.59 11.12 -7.48
N VAL A 85 17.76 11.26 -6.16
CA VAL A 85 18.91 11.90 -5.51
C VAL A 85 19.13 11.22 -4.15
N GLN A 86 20.39 11.02 -3.73
CA GLN A 86 20.73 10.45 -2.41
C GLN A 86 20.73 11.52 -1.31
N TYR A 87 21.39 12.65 -1.54
CA TYR A 87 21.50 13.76 -0.59
C TYR A 87 20.51 14.88 -0.92
N GLU A 88 19.74 15.34 0.07
CA GLU A 88 18.87 16.52 -0.06
C GLU A 88 19.10 17.50 1.11
N PRO A 89 18.96 18.82 0.91
CA PRO A 89 19.02 19.77 2.00
C PRO A 89 17.77 19.64 2.89
N VAL A 90 17.95 19.64 4.21
CA VAL A 90 16.84 19.66 5.19
C VAL A 90 17.09 20.68 6.30
N PHE A 91 16.02 21.32 6.78
CA PHE A 91 16.07 22.13 8.00
C PHE A 91 16.12 21.27 9.26
N SER A 92 16.90 21.70 10.26
CA SER A 92 17.01 21.09 11.59
C SER A 92 17.17 22.15 12.69
N ASP A 93 16.86 21.79 13.94
CA ASP A 93 17.14 22.58 15.16
C ASP A 93 18.58 22.35 15.60
N CYS A 94 19.44 23.36 15.55
CA CYS A 94 20.88 23.19 15.71
C CYS A 94 21.46 23.70 17.05
N ASP A 95 22.51 23.03 17.51
CA ASP A 95 23.46 23.54 18.49
C ASP A 95 24.79 23.90 17.80
N CYS A 96 25.04 25.20 17.61
CA CYS A 96 26.25 25.72 16.98
C CYS A 96 27.24 26.21 18.06
N VAL A 97 28.10 25.31 18.54
CA VAL A 97 28.90 25.51 19.77
C VAL A 97 29.92 26.66 19.66
N HIS A 98 30.39 26.98 18.45
CA HIS A 98 31.47 27.96 18.21
C HIS A 98 31.18 28.92 17.04
N GLY A 99 30.05 29.62 17.08
CA GLY A 99 29.73 30.69 16.12
C GLY A 99 29.11 30.22 14.81
N LEU A 100 28.97 31.14 13.85
CA LEU A 100 28.14 30.96 12.65
C LEU A 100 28.81 30.13 11.53
N ASP A 101 30.14 30.09 11.49
CA ASP A 101 30.94 29.54 10.38
C ASP A 101 31.39 28.08 10.57
N ASN A 102 31.02 27.47 11.71
CA ASN A 102 31.43 26.11 12.09
C ASN A 102 30.29 25.08 11.90
N GLU A 103 30.65 23.79 11.86
CA GLU A 103 29.68 22.70 11.90
C GLU A 103 28.79 22.77 13.16
N CYS A 104 27.49 22.59 12.98
CA CYS A 104 26.50 22.57 14.05
C CYS A 104 25.92 21.15 14.24
N PHE A 105 25.47 20.84 15.46
CA PHE A 105 24.79 19.57 15.74
C PHE A 105 23.27 19.70 15.53
N GLY A 106 22.76 19.11 14.45
CA GLY A 106 21.33 19.06 14.13
C GLY A 106 20.54 18.09 15.03
N LYS A 107 19.32 18.48 15.38
CA LYS A 107 18.36 17.72 16.21
C LYS A 107 17.04 17.50 15.48
N GLU A 108 16.28 16.50 15.95
CA GLU A 108 14.93 16.18 15.47
C GLU A 108 13.81 17.06 16.08
N SER A 109 14.18 18.02 16.93
CA SER A 109 13.28 19.00 17.56
C SER A 109 12.84 20.10 16.58
N VAL A 110 11.75 20.79 16.93
CA VAL A 110 11.33 22.02 16.27
C VAL A 110 12.16 23.19 16.82
N PRO A 111 12.81 24.03 16.00
CA PRO A 111 13.59 25.15 16.50
C PRO A 111 12.71 26.21 17.16
N THR A 112 13.18 26.78 18.27
CA THR A 112 12.43 27.82 19.01
C THR A 112 12.36 29.16 18.29
N ALA A 113 13.25 29.40 17.32
CA ALA A 113 13.35 30.60 16.49
C ALA A 113 14.09 30.26 15.17
N LEU A 114 13.93 31.10 14.13
CA LEU A 114 14.64 30.90 12.85
C LEU A 114 16.16 30.91 13.01
N GLU A 115 16.71 31.72 13.93
CA GLU A 115 18.15 31.81 14.21
C GLU A 115 18.79 30.53 14.73
N LYS A 116 17.98 29.58 15.23
CA LYS A 116 18.43 28.23 15.63
C LYS A 116 18.23 27.18 14.54
N ALA A 117 17.59 27.55 13.43
CA ALA A 117 17.44 26.65 12.30
C ALA A 117 18.75 26.63 11.49
N CYS A 118 19.22 25.42 11.22
CA CYS A 118 20.32 25.13 10.30
C CYS A 118 19.79 24.37 9.08
N ILE A 119 20.58 24.33 8.01
CA ILE A 119 20.36 23.39 6.91
C ILE A 119 21.45 22.32 6.98
N CYS A 120 21.02 21.07 6.89
CA CYS A 120 21.84 19.86 6.91
C CYS A 120 21.77 19.13 5.58
N ASN A 121 22.85 18.41 5.23
CA ASN A 121 22.79 17.39 4.19
C ASN A 121 22.07 16.15 4.77
N TYR A 122 20.92 15.76 4.23
CA TYR A 122 20.19 14.55 4.62
C TYR A 122 20.48 13.42 3.64
N ASP A 123 21.04 12.31 4.12
CA ASP A 123 21.20 11.09 3.34
C ASP A 123 19.92 10.25 3.42
N ARG A 124 19.31 9.96 2.26
CA ARG A 124 18.11 9.13 2.18
C ARG A 124 18.37 7.64 2.45
N GLN A 125 19.62 7.18 2.49
CA GLN A 125 19.97 5.76 2.65
C GLN A 125 19.96 5.30 4.12
N ASP A 126 20.53 6.08 5.04
CA ASP A 126 20.53 5.80 6.49
C ASP A 126 19.65 6.76 7.31
N GLY A 127 19.25 7.90 6.71
CA GLY A 127 18.47 8.94 7.33
C GLY A 127 19.28 9.92 8.18
N SER A 128 20.61 9.92 8.08
CA SER A 128 21.49 10.85 8.78
C SER A 128 21.37 12.27 8.23
N ALA A 129 21.43 13.27 9.11
CA ALA A 129 21.41 14.70 8.76
C ALA A 129 22.74 15.34 9.21
N TRP A 130 23.78 15.25 8.38
CA TRP A 130 25.11 15.78 8.65
C TRP A 130 25.92 15.93 7.34
N PRO A 131 26.79 16.95 7.19
CA PRO A 131 27.00 18.08 8.08
C PRO A 131 25.82 19.07 8.09
N CYS A 132 25.77 19.91 9.13
CA CYS A 132 24.79 20.99 9.28
C CYS A 132 25.49 22.33 9.50
N TYR A 133 24.96 23.39 8.90
CA TYR A 133 25.48 24.75 9.01
C TYR A 133 24.35 25.77 9.19
N SER A 134 24.64 26.91 9.84
CA SER A 134 23.69 28.01 10.07
C SER A 134 22.94 28.39 8.80
N THR A 135 21.63 28.62 8.88
CA THR A 135 20.82 29.05 7.71
C THR A 135 21.33 30.31 7.03
N SER A 136 22.05 31.19 7.75
CA SER A 136 22.69 32.39 7.20
C SER A 136 23.86 32.12 6.24
N THR A 137 24.38 30.88 6.19
CA THR A 137 25.53 30.48 5.36
C THR A 137 25.12 29.80 4.05
N TRP A 138 23.81 29.67 3.81
CA TRP A 138 23.25 29.01 2.62
C TRP A 138 22.56 30.01 1.70
N GLU A 139 22.82 29.91 0.40
CA GLU A 139 22.17 30.70 -0.65
C GLU A 139 21.46 29.79 -1.66
N GLU A 140 20.31 30.22 -2.20
CA GLU A 140 19.64 29.52 -3.31
C GLU A 140 20.28 29.93 -4.64
N SER A 141 20.74 28.95 -5.41
CA SER A 141 21.49 29.16 -6.65
C SER A 141 21.12 28.11 -7.70
N ILE A 142 21.72 28.22 -8.88
CA ILE A 142 21.49 27.32 -10.02
C ILE A 142 22.75 26.49 -10.26
N CYS A 143 22.60 25.17 -10.24
CA CYS A 143 23.64 24.23 -10.59
C CYS A 143 23.61 23.89 -12.09
N PRO A 144 24.72 24.10 -12.83
CA PRO A 144 24.82 23.71 -14.25
C PRO A 144 24.96 22.20 -14.46
N GLU A 145 25.48 21.46 -13.46
CA GLU A 145 25.87 20.06 -13.58
C GLU A 145 25.90 19.36 -12.20
N CYS A 146 24.91 18.50 -11.92
CA CYS A 146 24.84 17.69 -10.69
C CYS A 146 25.37 16.27 -10.91
N ASN A 147 26.05 15.71 -9.91
CA ASN A 147 26.39 14.29 -9.88
C ASN A 147 25.19 13.41 -9.43
N ASP A 148 25.30 12.09 -9.63
CA ASP A 148 24.21 11.13 -9.38
C ASP A 148 23.77 11.01 -7.90
N ILE A 149 24.57 11.51 -6.97
CA ILE A 149 24.25 11.50 -5.52
C ILE A 149 23.63 12.82 -5.04
N GLY A 150 23.73 13.93 -5.79
CA GLY A 150 23.02 15.19 -5.51
C GLY A 150 23.87 16.43 -5.28
N PHE A 151 25.19 16.36 -5.40
CA PHE A 151 26.07 17.51 -5.25
C PHE A 151 26.35 18.22 -6.59
N CYS A 152 26.54 19.54 -6.53
CA CYS A 152 26.98 20.37 -7.63
C CYS A 152 28.49 20.62 -7.57
N ASN A 153 29.19 20.45 -8.69
CA ASN A 153 30.66 20.61 -8.78
C ASN A 153 31.10 22.06 -9.12
N VAL A 154 30.55 23.06 -8.43
CA VAL A 154 30.96 24.47 -8.58
C VAL A 154 32.44 24.61 -8.16
N PRO A 155 33.29 25.37 -8.88
CA PRO A 155 33.03 26.18 -10.08
C PRO A 155 33.34 25.46 -11.41
N ASN A 156 33.67 24.16 -11.40
CA ASN A 156 34.35 23.48 -12.51
C ASN A 156 33.37 22.69 -13.41
N THR A 157 32.18 23.24 -13.66
CA THR A 157 31.09 22.62 -14.43
C THR A 157 31.12 23.01 -15.90
N THR A 158 30.76 22.08 -16.79
CA THR A 158 30.58 22.34 -18.24
C THR A 158 29.14 22.17 -18.73
N GLY A 159 28.24 21.66 -17.88
CA GLY A 159 26.82 21.52 -18.17
C GLY A 159 26.07 22.83 -18.42
N THR A 160 24.87 22.70 -19.00
CA THR A 160 23.98 23.81 -19.38
C THR A 160 22.60 23.71 -18.74
N ASP A 161 22.42 22.83 -17.75
CA ASP A 161 21.12 22.64 -17.09
C ASP A 161 20.85 23.77 -16.08
N PHE A 162 19.57 24.06 -15.82
CA PHE A 162 19.15 25.06 -14.85
C PHE A 162 18.54 24.39 -13.61
N ILE A 163 19.35 23.60 -12.90
CA ILE A 163 18.89 22.80 -11.75
C ILE A 163 18.93 23.67 -10.49
N PRO A 164 17.83 23.85 -9.74
CA PRO A 164 17.86 24.61 -8.49
C PRO A 164 18.67 23.86 -7.41
N CYS A 165 19.48 24.58 -6.64
CA CYS A 165 20.29 24.02 -5.55
C CYS A 165 20.44 25.00 -4.40
N TYR A 166 20.78 24.50 -3.21
CA TYR A 166 21.28 25.33 -2.11
C TYR A 166 22.80 25.20 -2.02
N CYS A 167 23.50 26.32 -2.07
CA CYS A 167 24.95 26.43 -1.96
C CYS A 167 25.36 26.85 -0.56
N GLN A 168 26.32 26.13 0.02
CA GLN A 168 26.96 26.45 1.29
C GLN A 168 28.16 27.37 1.03
N LEU A 169 28.02 28.65 1.37
CA LEU A 169 28.97 29.70 1.01
C LEU A 169 30.35 29.52 1.66
N THR A 170 30.40 29.04 2.90
CA THR A 170 31.66 28.91 3.67
C THR A 170 32.48 27.68 3.23
N MET A 171 31.84 26.65 2.68
CA MET A 171 32.49 25.39 2.27
C MET A 171 32.53 25.15 0.76
N GLY A 172 31.89 26.00 -0.05
CA GLY A 172 32.00 25.98 -1.51
C GLY A 172 31.32 24.80 -2.23
N TYR A 173 30.34 24.13 -1.61
CA TYR A 173 29.57 23.04 -2.23
C TYR A 173 28.09 23.39 -2.35
N CYS A 174 27.35 22.75 -3.26
CA CYS A 174 25.89 22.90 -3.33
C CYS A 174 25.18 21.55 -3.41
N VAL A 175 23.94 21.47 -2.90
CA VAL A 175 23.07 20.28 -2.88
C VAL A 175 21.79 20.55 -3.68
N LEU A 176 21.37 19.60 -4.50
CA LEU A 176 20.19 19.70 -5.37
C LEU A 176 18.90 19.94 -4.57
N LYS A 177 18.16 20.99 -4.92
CA LYS A 177 16.88 21.36 -4.32
C LYS A 177 15.76 20.49 -4.90
N GLY A 178 15.55 19.31 -4.32
CA GLY A 178 14.61 18.28 -4.82
C GLY A 178 13.10 18.58 -4.67
N GLY A 179 12.71 19.86 -4.55
CA GLY A 179 11.33 20.30 -4.33
C GLY A 179 11.26 21.80 -4.04
N SER A 180 10.06 22.41 -4.13
CA SER A 180 9.87 23.85 -3.88
C SER A 180 10.24 24.28 -2.44
N ARG A 181 9.89 23.43 -1.47
CA ARG A 181 10.05 23.62 -0.02
C ARG A 181 11.14 22.66 0.48
N ILE A 182 12.19 23.19 1.09
CA ILE A 182 13.18 22.39 1.82
C ILE A 182 12.44 21.58 2.91
N LYS A 183 12.66 20.26 2.97
CA LYS A 183 12.03 19.42 3.99
C LYS A 183 12.57 19.78 5.38
N ARG A 184 11.80 19.48 6.43
CA ARG A 184 12.19 19.71 7.83
C ARG A 184 12.27 18.40 8.57
N ILE A 185 13.39 18.12 9.21
CA ILE A 185 13.65 16.84 9.88
C ILE A 185 12.60 16.54 10.97
N TRP A 186 12.08 17.57 11.65
CA TRP A 186 11.05 17.42 12.67
C TRP A 186 9.67 17.04 12.11
N GLU A 187 9.42 17.18 10.80
CA GLU A 187 8.14 16.80 10.18
C GLU A 187 8.10 15.28 9.88
N PHE A 188 9.22 14.67 9.50
CA PHE A 188 9.29 13.25 9.11
C PHE A 188 10.09 12.32 10.05
N ARG A 189 10.85 12.87 11.01
CA ARG A 189 11.48 12.13 12.13
C ARG A 189 11.08 12.65 13.51
N GLY A 190 10.68 13.91 13.64
CA GLY A 190 10.33 14.54 14.91
C GLY A 190 9.03 14.01 15.55
N LYS A 191 8.98 14.00 16.88
CA LYS A 191 7.88 13.39 17.67
C LYS A 191 6.88 14.40 18.24
N LYS A 192 7.00 15.66 17.83
CA LYS A 192 6.13 16.78 18.24
C LYS A 192 5.89 17.69 17.04
N ILE A 193 4.71 18.28 16.96
CA ILE A 193 4.44 19.37 16.02
C ILE A 193 4.98 20.70 16.60
N PRO A 194 5.11 21.77 15.79
CA PRO A 194 5.51 23.08 16.31
C PRO A 194 4.53 23.61 17.37
N ASP A 195 5.02 24.27 18.41
CA ASP A 195 4.18 24.93 19.42
C ASP A 195 3.32 26.06 18.81
N ARG A 196 2.22 26.46 19.44
CA ARG A 196 1.33 27.55 18.96
C ARG A 196 2.07 28.86 18.65
N ASN A 197 3.12 29.17 19.41
CA ASN A 197 3.93 30.38 19.27
C ASN A 197 5.13 30.21 18.31
N SER A 198 5.35 29.01 17.75
CA SER A 198 6.45 28.74 16.84
C SER A 198 6.17 29.36 15.46
N PRO A 199 7.15 30.04 14.82
CA PRO A 199 6.99 30.57 13.46
C PRO A 199 6.67 29.48 12.43
N PHE A 200 6.97 28.22 12.73
CA PHE A 200 6.71 27.07 11.85
C PHE A 200 5.28 26.50 11.96
N ARG A 201 4.47 26.88 12.97
CA ARG A 201 3.12 26.29 13.21
C ARG A 201 2.18 26.50 12.04
N LYS A 202 2.09 27.72 11.50
CA LYS A 202 1.12 28.02 10.43
C LYS A 202 1.42 27.23 9.16
N ASP A 203 2.64 27.33 8.66
CA ASP A 203 3.09 26.62 7.45
C ASP A 203 3.01 25.09 7.59
N PHE A 204 3.21 24.55 8.79
CA PHE A 204 2.95 23.13 9.08
C PHE A 204 1.46 22.73 8.94
N LEU A 205 0.53 23.53 9.47
CA LEU A 205 -0.91 23.29 9.35
C LEU A 205 -1.43 23.49 7.91
N ASP A 206 -0.91 24.50 7.22
CA ASP A 206 -1.20 24.74 5.80
C ASP A 206 -0.69 23.55 4.96
N HIS A 207 0.50 23.01 5.26
CA HIS A 207 1.04 21.82 4.58
C HIS A 207 0.25 20.54 4.87
N LEU A 208 -0.13 20.26 6.12
CA LEU A 208 -1.05 19.16 6.46
C LEU A 208 -2.40 19.28 5.71
N THR A 209 -2.86 20.51 5.47
CA THR A 209 -4.07 20.77 4.68
C THR A 209 -3.86 20.46 3.19
N GLN A 210 -2.72 20.85 2.61
CA GLN A 210 -2.33 20.47 1.23
C GLN A 210 -2.23 18.95 1.05
N LEU A 211 -1.67 18.24 2.03
CA LEU A 211 -1.54 16.79 2.06
C LEU A 211 -2.89 16.04 2.24
N GLY A 212 -3.98 16.78 2.50
CA GLY A 212 -5.34 16.25 2.64
C GLY A 212 -5.73 15.79 4.04
N TYR A 213 -4.94 16.11 5.07
CA TYR A 213 -5.13 15.70 6.47
C TYR A 213 -5.58 16.81 7.41
N GLY A 214 -5.53 18.09 7.00
CA GLY A 214 -5.61 19.26 7.89
C GLY A 214 -6.90 19.51 8.70
N ASN A 215 -7.81 18.55 8.85
CA ASN A 215 -8.93 18.56 9.82
C ASN A 215 -9.16 17.15 10.43
N MET A 216 -8.21 16.23 10.30
CA MET A 216 -8.34 14.84 10.76
C MET A 216 -7.61 14.66 12.08
N THR A 217 -8.35 14.34 13.15
CA THR A 217 -7.80 14.00 14.47
C THR A 217 -8.02 12.53 14.86
N ASP A 218 -8.90 11.81 14.15
CA ASP A 218 -9.02 10.35 14.25
C ASP A 218 -7.90 9.63 13.50
N GLN A 219 -7.10 8.86 14.24
CA GLN A 219 -6.00 8.05 13.73
C GLN A 219 -6.47 6.93 12.78
N VAL A 220 -7.69 6.40 12.94
CA VAL A 220 -8.24 5.36 12.05
C VAL A 220 -8.52 5.95 10.67
N ALA A 221 -9.26 7.06 10.58
CA ALA A 221 -9.49 7.76 9.33
C ALA A 221 -8.18 8.23 8.65
N ILE A 222 -7.20 8.72 9.41
CA ILE A 222 -5.86 9.08 8.87
C ILE A 222 -5.18 7.86 8.25
N THR A 223 -5.24 6.70 8.93
CA THR A 223 -4.64 5.44 8.47
C THR A 223 -5.32 4.91 7.22
N THR A 224 -6.65 4.90 7.17
CA THR A 224 -7.44 4.51 5.99
C THR A 224 -7.10 5.40 4.79
N GLN A 225 -7.14 6.72 4.95
CA GLN A 225 -6.84 7.65 3.84
C GLN A 225 -5.37 7.57 3.38
N ALA A 226 -4.43 7.29 4.28
CA ALA A 226 -3.03 7.02 3.92
C ALA A 226 -2.85 5.70 3.16
N LYS A 227 -3.53 4.64 3.60
CA LYS A 227 -3.55 3.32 2.96
C LYS A 227 -4.11 3.40 1.53
N GLU A 228 -5.21 4.13 1.32
CA GLU A 228 -5.77 4.40 -0.01
C GLU A 228 -4.78 5.15 -0.92
N LYS A 229 -4.17 6.24 -0.43
CA LYS A 229 -3.12 6.98 -1.18
C LYS A 229 -1.93 6.09 -1.54
N LEU A 230 -1.47 5.25 -0.61
CA LEU A 230 -0.38 4.30 -0.84
C LEU A 230 -0.75 3.25 -1.90
N ILE A 231 -1.95 2.67 -1.85
CA ILE A 231 -2.46 1.72 -2.85
C ILE A 231 -2.52 2.39 -4.23
N LEU A 232 -2.98 3.64 -4.32
CA LEU A 232 -3.04 4.39 -5.58
C LEU A 232 -1.64 4.65 -6.16
N ARG A 233 -0.69 5.16 -5.36
CA ARG A 233 0.70 5.40 -5.78
C ARG A 233 1.41 4.11 -6.18
N MET A 234 1.28 3.05 -5.38
CA MET A 234 1.81 1.72 -5.69
C MET A 234 1.21 1.15 -6.98
N SER A 235 -0.08 1.40 -7.24
CA SER A 235 -0.76 0.89 -8.42
C SER A 235 -0.29 1.54 -9.73
N SER A 236 0.16 2.80 -9.69
CA SER A 236 0.79 3.47 -10.85
C SER A 236 2.21 2.97 -11.18
N LEU A 237 2.86 2.19 -10.30
CA LEU A 237 4.17 1.60 -10.59
C LEU A 237 4.07 0.40 -11.54
N HIS A 238 5.05 0.28 -12.43
CA HIS A 238 5.15 -0.86 -13.36
C HIS A 238 5.09 -2.21 -12.59
N PRO A 239 4.34 -3.24 -13.05
CA PRO A 239 4.11 -4.46 -12.28
C PRO A 239 5.37 -5.20 -11.81
N GLN A 240 6.47 -5.12 -12.56
CA GLN A 240 7.77 -5.70 -12.14
C GLN A 240 8.38 -4.94 -10.95
N ARG A 241 8.25 -3.60 -10.89
CA ARG A 241 8.68 -2.81 -9.73
C ARG A 241 7.80 -3.12 -8.52
N ARG A 242 6.47 -3.16 -8.69
CA ARG A 242 5.54 -3.60 -7.62
C ARG A 242 5.94 -4.96 -7.04
N ALA A 243 6.22 -5.94 -7.90
CA ALA A 243 6.62 -7.28 -7.49
C ALA A 243 7.93 -7.31 -6.69
N ALA A 244 8.87 -6.41 -6.99
CA ALA A 244 10.17 -6.31 -6.29
C ALA A 244 10.08 -5.62 -4.91
N LEU A 245 9.07 -4.76 -4.69
CA LEU A 245 8.81 -4.12 -3.39
C LEU A 245 8.07 -5.04 -2.40
N GLY A 246 7.37 -6.06 -2.91
CA GLY A 246 6.65 -7.06 -2.13
C GLY A 246 7.54 -8.18 -1.56
N TYR A 247 6.93 -9.08 -0.80
CA TYR A 247 7.59 -10.26 -0.24
C TYR A 247 7.77 -11.38 -1.28
N GLY A 248 8.85 -12.17 -1.15
CA GLY A 248 9.14 -13.32 -2.02
C GLY A 248 8.49 -14.64 -1.57
N LYS A 249 8.43 -15.66 -2.44
CA LYS A 249 7.84 -16.98 -2.13
C LYS A 249 8.50 -17.65 -0.93
N SER A 250 9.78 -17.96 -1.06
CA SER A 250 10.61 -18.56 0.00
C SER A 250 10.94 -17.57 1.16
N GLU A 251 10.46 -16.34 1.07
CA GLU A 251 10.50 -15.36 2.16
C GLU A 251 9.26 -15.49 3.05
N LEU A 252 8.06 -15.43 2.46
CA LEU A 252 6.77 -15.53 3.15
C LEU A 252 6.43 -16.96 3.57
N ILE A 253 6.74 -17.96 2.73
CA ILE A 253 6.45 -19.38 2.96
C ILE A 253 7.77 -20.11 3.25
N LYS A 254 7.91 -20.64 4.46
CA LYS A 254 9.13 -21.37 4.90
C LYS A 254 9.00 -22.89 4.80
N GLN A 255 7.80 -23.42 5.02
CA GLN A 255 7.51 -24.85 4.85
C GLN A 255 6.11 -25.03 4.28
N CYS A 256 5.92 -26.09 3.50
CA CYS A 256 4.62 -26.50 2.97
C CYS A 256 4.55 -28.03 2.92
N SER A 257 3.45 -28.59 3.41
CA SER A 257 3.10 -30.00 3.30
C SER A 257 1.67 -30.14 2.78
N PHE A 258 1.42 -31.12 1.91
CA PHE A 258 0.11 -31.47 1.35
C PHE A 258 0.00 -32.98 1.17
N ASN A 259 -1.11 -33.62 1.56
CA ASN A 259 -1.23 -35.09 1.68
C ASN A 259 -0.05 -35.74 2.44
N GLY A 260 0.47 -35.06 3.48
CA GLY A 260 1.66 -35.50 4.24
C GLY A 260 3.00 -35.43 3.50
N GLN A 261 3.06 -34.87 2.27
CA GLN A 261 4.27 -34.74 1.47
C GLN A 261 4.73 -33.28 1.35
N GLN A 262 6.04 -33.04 1.37
CA GLN A 262 6.61 -31.69 1.25
C GLN A 262 6.36 -31.09 -0.14
N CYS A 263 5.77 -29.89 -0.19
CA CYS A 263 5.50 -29.17 -1.44
C CYS A 263 6.77 -28.57 -2.04
N ASN A 264 6.85 -28.47 -3.38
CA ASN A 264 7.85 -27.59 -4.01
C ASN A 264 7.35 -26.14 -4.08
N ILE A 265 7.74 -25.29 -3.12
CA ILE A 265 7.26 -23.91 -2.97
C ILE A 265 7.41 -23.10 -4.27
N GLU A 266 8.56 -23.20 -4.96
CA GLU A 266 8.83 -22.41 -6.15
C GLU A 266 8.00 -22.82 -7.38
N LYS A 267 7.64 -24.11 -7.51
CA LYS A 267 6.86 -24.64 -8.65
C LYS A 267 5.36 -24.73 -8.40
N GLU A 268 4.92 -24.87 -7.15
CA GLU A 268 3.51 -25.17 -6.80
C GLU A 268 2.71 -23.93 -6.39
N PHE A 269 3.39 -22.81 -6.11
CA PHE A 269 2.76 -21.52 -5.83
C PHE A 269 2.93 -20.56 -7.00
N LYS A 270 1.81 -20.09 -7.55
CA LYS A 270 1.76 -19.05 -8.58
C LYS A 270 1.77 -17.66 -7.91
N LEU A 271 2.54 -16.71 -8.45
CA LEU A 271 2.43 -15.30 -8.04
C LEU A 271 1.12 -14.70 -8.54
N HIS A 272 0.41 -14.01 -7.65
CA HIS A 272 -0.69 -13.11 -7.93
C HIS A 272 -0.32 -11.75 -7.31
N ILE A 273 -0.39 -10.66 -8.08
CA ILE A 273 -0.08 -9.31 -7.59
C ILE A 273 -1.40 -8.60 -7.33
N ASP A 274 -1.72 -8.46 -6.06
CA ASP A 274 -2.88 -7.74 -5.57
C ASP A 274 -2.59 -6.24 -5.42
N ALA A 275 -3.62 -5.40 -5.27
CA ALA A 275 -3.48 -3.96 -5.06
C ALA A 275 -3.35 -3.59 -3.58
N SER A 276 -4.11 -4.28 -2.71
CA SER A 276 -4.21 -4.05 -1.27
C SER A 276 -3.15 -4.82 -0.48
N PHE A 277 -2.81 -6.04 -0.91
CA PHE A 277 -1.89 -6.98 -0.22
C PHE A 277 -0.61 -7.33 -1.01
N GLY A 278 -0.36 -6.68 -2.14
CA GLY A 278 0.90 -6.82 -2.89
C GLY A 278 1.15 -8.24 -3.41
N ASN A 279 2.27 -8.86 -3.03
CA ASN A 279 2.61 -10.20 -3.50
C ASN A 279 1.84 -11.29 -2.74
N CYS A 280 0.88 -11.91 -3.42
CA CYS A 280 0.14 -13.09 -2.97
C CYS A 280 0.60 -14.37 -3.70
N TYR A 281 0.45 -15.52 -3.05
CA TYR A 281 0.88 -16.81 -3.58
C TYR A 281 -0.23 -17.86 -3.56
N THR A 282 -0.64 -18.30 -4.76
CA THR A 282 -1.74 -19.27 -4.97
C THR A 282 -1.19 -20.69 -5.11
N PHE A 283 -1.47 -21.55 -4.13
CA PHE A 283 -1.31 -22.99 -4.22
C PHE A 283 -2.40 -23.60 -5.12
N ASN A 284 -2.07 -24.70 -5.82
CA ASN A 284 -3.02 -25.48 -6.63
C ASN A 284 -3.73 -24.66 -7.74
N ALA A 285 -3.04 -23.66 -8.31
CA ALA A 285 -3.59 -22.73 -9.30
C ALA A 285 -3.73 -23.30 -10.73
N ASP A 286 -3.19 -24.49 -11.03
CA ASP A 286 -3.23 -25.07 -12.38
C ASP A 286 -4.50 -25.91 -12.58
N SER A 287 -5.48 -25.36 -13.30
CA SER A 287 -6.71 -26.07 -13.66
C SER A 287 -6.50 -27.33 -14.53
N ARG A 288 -5.31 -27.55 -15.09
CA ARG A 288 -4.95 -28.80 -15.80
C ARG A 288 -4.48 -29.92 -14.87
N ARG A 289 -4.10 -29.60 -13.63
CA ARG A 289 -3.50 -30.53 -12.65
C ARG A 289 -4.03 -30.27 -11.23
N ILE A 290 -5.35 -30.23 -11.11
CA ILE A 290 -6.07 -30.05 -9.84
C ILE A 290 -5.66 -31.16 -8.86
N ARG A 291 -5.13 -30.77 -7.71
CA ARG A 291 -4.82 -31.70 -6.60
C ARG A 291 -6.07 -32.03 -5.78
N ALA A 292 -6.08 -33.22 -5.21
CA ALA A 292 -7.14 -33.72 -4.32
C ALA A 292 -6.56 -34.07 -2.93
N SER A 293 -7.36 -33.91 -1.89
CA SER A 293 -7.04 -34.36 -0.53
C SER A 293 -7.41 -35.84 -0.42
N SER A 294 -6.45 -36.71 -0.09
CA SER A 294 -6.68 -38.16 -0.10
C SER A 294 -7.65 -38.65 0.98
N ARG A 295 -7.79 -37.88 2.06
CA ARG A 295 -8.76 -38.06 3.16
C ARG A 295 -9.11 -36.69 3.76
N ALA A 296 -10.12 -36.65 4.63
CA ALA A 296 -10.34 -35.51 5.52
C ALA A 296 -9.32 -35.50 6.67
N GLY A 297 -8.93 -34.30 7.13
CA GLY A 297 -8.09 -34.09 8.31
C GLY A 297 -6.82 -33.25 8.06
N PRO A 298 -6.23 -32.66 9.12
CA PRO A 298 -5.16 -31.66 8.99
C PRO A 298 -3.82 -32.21 8.47
N SER A 299 -3.61 -33.53 8.53
CA SER A 299 -2.42 -34.17 7.95
C SER A 299 -2.51 -34.36 6.43
N TYR A 300 -3.74 -34.35 5.87
CA TYR A 300 -3.99 -34.58 4.44
C TYR A 300 -4.22 -33.26 3.69
N GLY A 301 -4.78 -32.24 4.34
CA GLY A 301 -4.89 -30.89 3.79
C GLY A 301 -3.54 -30.16 3.60
N LEU A 302 -3.63 -28.91 3.17
CA LEU A 302 -2.47 -28.01 3.05
C LEU A 302 -2.06 -27.47 4.43
N ARG A 303 -0.81 -27.74 4.83
CA ARG A 303 -0.18 -27.20 6.04
C ARG A 303 0.99 -26.31 5.66
N LEU A 304 0.95 -25.05 6.08
CA LEU A 304 1.99 -24.05 5.80
C LEU A 304 2.68 -23.61 7.09
N MET A 305 3.98 -23.29 7.00
CA MET A 305 4.68 -22.45 7.96
C MET A 305 5.03 -21.15 7.25
N VAL A 306 4.39 -20.05 7.68
CA VAL A 306 4.63 -18.71 7.13
C VAL A 306 5.53 -17.90 8.06
N PHE A 307 6.28 -16.96 7.48
CA PHE A 307 7.12 -16.00 8.19
C PHE A 307 6.82 -14.59 7.69
N VAL A 308 6.65 -13.64 8.62
CA VAL A 308 6.50 -12.22 8.32
C VAL A 308 7.41 -11.41 9.25
N ASN A 309 8.05 -10.37 8.72
CA ASN A 309 8.95 -9.50 9.48
C ASN A 309 8.22 -8.24 9.94
N SER A 310 7.67 -8.24 11.15
CA SER A 310 6.89 -7.12 11.70
C SER A 310 7.67 -5.82 11.84
N SER A 311 9.00 -5.87 12.00
CA SER A 311 9.86 -4.67 12.08
C SER A 311 9.94 -3.90 10.74
N ASP A 312 9.58 -4.55 9.64
CA ASP A 312 9.62 -4.02 8.27
C ASP A 312 8.20 -3.81 7.68
N TYR A 313 7.18 -3.77 8.55
CA TYR A 313 5.81 -3.42 8.16
C TYR A 313 5.68 -1.92 7.89
N LEU A 314 4.81 -1.55 6.94
CA LEU A 314 4.42 -0.15 6.77
C LEU A 314 3.69 0.33 8.04
N PRO A 315 3.88 1.59 8.47
CA PRO A 315 3.23 2.13 9.67
C PRO A 315 1.71 2.31 9.49
N THR A 316 1.19 2.12 8.27
CA THR A 316 -0.22 2.05 7.91
C THR A 316 -0.81 0.64 7.96
N THR A 317 -0.04 -0.39 8.31
CA THR A 317 -0.54 -1.77 8.42
C THR A 317 -1.04 -2.07 9.84
N GLU A 318 -2.36 -2.23 9.96
CA GLU A 318 -3.09 -2.39 11.24
C GLU A 318 -2.71 -3.65 12.05
N ALA A 319 -2.31 -4.76 11.39
CA ALA A 319 -2.15 -6.06 12.05
C ALA A 319 -1.04 -6.93 11.42
N THR A 320 -0.39 -7.75 12.26
CA THR A 320 0.67 -8.70 11.88
C THR A 320 0.11 -10.09 11.61
N GLY A 321 0.45 -10.68 10.46
CA GLY A 321 -0.13 -11.94 10.00
C GLY A 321 -0.24 -12.03 8.47
N VAL A 322 -1.01 -13.03 8.03
CA VAL A 322 -1.30 -13.30 6.61
C VAL A 322 -2.81 -13.32 6.35
N ARG A 323 -3.20 -13.12 5.09
CA ARG A 323 -4.58 -13.19 4.63
C ARG A 323 -4.74 -14.29 3.59
N ILE A 324 -5.78 -15.10 3.73
CA ILE A 324 -5.95 -16.37 3.01
C ILE A 324 -7.29 -16.36 2.27
N ALA A 325 -7.26 -16.34 0.95
CA ALA A 325 -8.44 -16.48 0.10
C ALA A 325 -8.55 -17.92 -0.44
N ILE A 326 -9.75 -18.49 -0.40
CA ILE A 326 -10.04 -19.87 -0.81
C ILE A 326 -11.01 -19.82 -2.00
N HIS A 327 -10.63 -20.40 -3.14
CA HIS A 327 -11.36 -20.23 -4.41
C HIS A 327 -11.16 -21.43 -5.36
N GLY A 328 -11.91 -21.46 -6.46
CA GLY A 328 -11.71 -22.43 -7.55
C GLY A 328 -10.49 -22.10 -8.42
N GLN A 329 -9.99 -23.10 -9.16
CA GLN A 329 -8.78 -22.97 -10.00
C GLN A 329 -8.96 -22.08 -11.24
N GLN A 330 -10.19 -21.72 -11.58
CA GLN A 330 -10.54 -20.82 -12.70
C GLN A 330 -11.20 -19.52 -12.19
N GLU A 331 -10.99 -19.23 -10.91
CA GLU A 331 -11.42 -18.01 -10.22
C GLU A 331 -10.21 -17.18 -9.82
N CYS A 332 -10.36 -15.85 -9.92
CA CYS A 332 -9.40 -14.90 -9.36
C CYS A 332 -9.62 -14.86 -7.84
N PRO A 333 -8.55 -14.90 -7.01
CA PRO A 333 -8.70 -14.60 -5.60
C PRO A 333 -9.15 -13.14 -5.41
N PHE A 334 -10.04 -12.91 -4.46
CA PHE A 334 -10.35 -11.58 -3.93
C PHE A 334 -10.02 -11.58 -2.44
N PRO A 335 -8.76 -11.29 -2.05
CA PRO A 335 -8.35 -11.30 -0.66
C PRO A 335 -9.07 -10.24 0.16
N ASP A 336 -9.46 -9.10 -0.39
CA ASP A 336 -10.31 -8.13 0.32
C ASP A 336 -11.66 -8.75 0.70
N THR A 337 -12.47 -9.16 -0.29
CA THR A 337 -13.86 -9.63 -0.08
C THR A 337 -13.96 -11.01 0.59
N PHE A 338 -13.08 -11.96 0.25
CA PHE A 338 -13.18 -13.37 0.64
C PHE A 338 -11.94 -13.88 1.40
N GLY A 339 -11.13 -12.99 1.95
CA GLY A 339 -9.93 -13.33 2.73
C GLY A 339 -10.19 -13.56 4.22
N TYR A 340 -9.70 -14.68 4.73
CA TYR A 340 -9.61 -14.98 6.16
C TYR A 340 -8.25 -14.53 6.70
N SER A 341 -8.21 -13.79 7.80
CA SER A 341 -6.94 -13.38 8.44
C SER A 341 -6.42 -14.46 9.39
N ALA A 342 -5.12 -14.72 9.36
CA ALA A 342 -4.41 -15.61 10.28
C ALA A 342 -3.29 -14.82 11.00
N PRO A 343 -3.39 -14.57 12.32
CA PRO A 343 -2.39 -13.79 13.06
C PRO A 343 -1.10 -14.58 13.31
N THR A 344 0.01 -13.86 13.50
CA THR A 344 1.27 -14.46 13.96
C THR A 344 1.21 -14.94 15.41
N GLY A 345 2.06 -15.93 15.75
CA GLY A 345 2.24 -16.42 17.12
C GLY A 345 1.31 -17.56 17.55
N ALA A 346 0.28 -17.89 16.76
CA ALA A 346 -0.64 -19.00 17.01
C ALA A 346 -0.83 -19.91 15.77
N ILE A 347 -1.30 -21.13 15.97
CA ILE A 347 -1.64 -22.06 14.88
C ILE A 347 -3.09 -21.84 14.46
N SER A 348 -3.30 -21.16 13.33
CA SER A 348 -4.63 -21.01 12.73
C SER A 348 -5.02 -22.27 11.94
N SER A 349 -6.14 -22.90 12.31
CA SER A 349 -6.65 -24.12 11.65
C SER A 349 -7.98 -23.85 10.96
N PHE A 350 -8.03 -23.97 9.64
CA PHE A 350 -9.22 -23.68 8.83
C PHE A 350 -9.87 -24.97 8.32
N GLY A 351 -11.05 -25.30 8.84
CA GLY A 351 -11.88 -26.40 8.32
C GLY A 351 -12.68 -25.94 7.11
N ILE A 352 -12.51 -26.62 5.97
CA ILE A 352 -13.19 -26.30 4.70
C ILE A 352 -14.26 -27.35 4.36
N SER A 353 -15.36 -26.91 3.76
CA SER A 353 -16.48 -27.77 3.32
C SER A 353 -16.97 -27.29 1.96
N LEU A 354 -16.91 -28.16 0.95
CA LEU A 354 -17.36 -27.84 -0.40
C LEU A 354 -18.90 -27.91 -0.47
N ARG A 355 -19.54 -26.81 -0.86
CA ARG A 355 -20.98 -26.74 -1.14
C ARG A 355 -21.18 -26.27 -2.58
N LYS A 356 -21.79 -27.11 -3.41
CA LYS A 356 -22.13 -26.78 -4.81
C LYS A 356 -23.64 -26.60 -4.94
N VAL A 357 -24.07 -25.45 -5.45
CA VAL A 357 -25.47 -25.15 -5.73
C VAL A 357 -25.64 -25.03 -7.24
N ASN A 358 -26.36 -25.98 -7.84
CA ASN A 358 -26.77 -25.89 -9.24
C ASN A 358 -28.12 -25.16 -9.29
N ARG A 359 -28.25 -24.17 -10.16
CA ARG A 359 -29.54 -23.50 -10.46
C ARG A 359 -29.95 -23.81 -11.89
N LEU A 360 -31.25 -23.79 -12.16
CA LEU A 360 -31.77 -23.88 -13.52
C LEU A 360 -31.62 -22.51 -14.20
N SER A 361 -31.27 -22.52 -15.48
CA SER A 361 -31.22 -21.35 -16.36
C SER A 361 -32.62 -20.96 -16.85
N LYS A 362 -32.69 -19.99 -17.77
CA LYS A 362 -33.95 -19.53 -18.37
C LYS A 362 -34.68 -20.71 -19.05
N PRO A 363 -36.01 -20.82 -18.88
CA PRO A 363 -36.92 -19.84 -18.29
C PRO A 363 -37.03 -19.88 -16.75
N ASN A 364 -36.49 -20.90 -16.09
CA ASN A 364 -36.75 -21.18 -14.66
C ASN A 364 -35.88 -20.35 -13.69
N GLY A 365 -34.85 -19.66 -14.18
CA GLY A 365 -34.05 -18.74 -13.39
C GLY A 365 -33.18 -17.84 -14.26
N ASP A 366 -32.95 -16.60 -13.82
CA ASP A 366 -32.05 -15.67 -14.51
C ASP A 366 -30.60 -15.92 -14.09
N CYS A 367 -29.95 -16.85 -14.79
CA CYS A 367 -28.54 -17.20 -14.61
C CYS A 367 -27.80 -17.00 -15.94
N HIS A 368 -26.59 -16.42 -15.86
CA HIS A 368 -25.62 -16.40 -16.96
C HIS A 368 -24.93 -17.76 -17.04
N ASN A 369 -24.93 -18.37 -18.22
CA ASN A 369 -24.34 -19.68 -18.50
C ASN A 369 -22.87 -19.54 -18.90
N SER A 370 -22.08 -20.62 -18.80
CA SER A 370 -20.68 -20.62 -19.26
C SER A 370 -20.48 -20.30 -20.74
N ASP A 371 -21.55 -20.49 -21.52
CA ASP A 371 -21.54 -20.44 -22.98
C ASP A 371 -22.18 -19.12 -23.49
N ASP A 372 -22.80 -18.35 -22.59
CA ASP A 372 -23.29 -17.01 -22.87
C ASP A 372 -22.10 -16.04 -23.00
N SER A 373 -22.20 -15.06 -23.89
CA SER A 373 -21.15 -14.04 -24.05
C SER A 373 -20.92 -13.27 -22.75
N LEU A 374 -19.64 -13.02 -22.43
CA LEU A 374 -19.28 -12.17 -21.29
C LEU A 374 -19.81 -10.74 -21.53
N PRO A 375 -20.31 -10.04 -20.49
CA PRO A 375 -20.81 -8.67 -20.63
C PRO A 375 -19.82 -7.72 -21.30
N TYR A 376 -20.31 -6.77 -22.07
CA TYR A 376 -19.48 -5.71 -22.63
C TYR A 376 -18.78 -4.93 -21.49
N GLY A 377 -17.48 -4.70 -21.63
CA GLY A 377 -16.65 -4.10 -20.57
C GLY A 377 -16.08 -5.08 -19.54
N TYR A 378 -16.44 -6.37 -19.54
CA TYR A 378 -15.91 -7.34 -18.56
C TYR A 378 -14.37 -7.45 -18.61
N ILE A 379 -13.68 -7.10 -17.52
CA ILE A 379 -12.22 -7.00 -17.48
C ILE A 379 -11.54 -8.35 -17.23
N TYR A 380 -12.20 -9.25 -16.48
CA TYR A 380 -11.64 -10.54 -16.04
C TYR A 380 -11.68 -11.66 -17.11
N LYS A 381 -11.48 -11.34 -18.39
CA LYS A 381 -11.69 -12.21 -19.57
C LYS A 381 -10.96 -13.56 -19.55
N GLN A 382 -9.93 -13.70 -18.72
CA GLN A 382 -9.13 -14.93 -18.52
C GLN A 382 -9.69 -15.89 -17.44
N TYR A 383 -10.77 -15.50 -16.76
CA TYR A 383 -11.43 -16.27 -15.70
C TYR A 383 -12.90 -16.53 -16.06
N LYS A 384 -13.55 -17.46 -15.35
CA LYS A 384 -14.99 -17.69 -15.48
C LYS A 384 -15.80 -16.48 -15.01
N TYR A 385 -17.02 -16.34 -15.55
CA TYR A 385 -18.00 -15.38 -15.05
C TYR A 385 -18.27 -15.61 -13.55
N GLU A 386 -18.43 -14.52 -12.81
CA GLU A 386 -18.75 -14.51 -11.39
C GLU A 386 -19.49 -13.19 -11.07
N PRO A 387 -20.53 -13.19 -10.22
CA PRO A 387 -21.26 -11.96 -9.87
C PRO A 387 -20.38 -10.84 -9.31
N GLU A 388 -19.38 -11.14 -8.48
CA GLU A 388 -18.51 -10.11 -7.90
C GLU A 388 -17.62 -9.47 -8.97
N ARG A 389 -17.02 -10.27 -9.86
CA ARG A 389 -16.29 -9.78 -11.03
C ARG A 389 -17.16 -8.90 -11.94
N ALA A 390 -18.45 -9.22 -12.07
CA ALA A 390 -19.38 -8.41 -12.85
C ALA A 390 -19.58 -7.03 -12.21
N LYS A 391 -19.79 -6.95 -10.89
CA LYS A 391 -19.85 -5.65 -10.16
C LYS A 391 -18.57 -4.84 -10.36
N HIS A 392 -17.41 -5.43 -10.08
CA HIS A 392 -16.11 -4.74 -10.23
C HIS A 392 -15.88 -4.25 -11.67
N SER A 393 -16.22 -5.06 -12.69
CA SER A 393 -16.12 -4.67 -14.11
C SER A 393 -17.09 -3.57 -14.53
N LEU A 394 -18.17 -3.35 -13.79
CA LEU A 394 -19.14 -2.27 -14.05
C LEU A 394 -18.77 -0.99 -13.28
N MET A 395 -18.20 -1.13 -12.08
CA MET A 395 -17.78 -0.01 -11.23
C MET A 395 -16.56 0.73 -11.78
N GLU A 396 -15.53 0.03 -12.28
CA GLU A 396 -14.32 0.68 -12.83
C GLU A 396 -14.63 1.66 -13.99
N PRO A 397 -15.41 1.30 -15.04
CA PRO A 397 -15.78 2.24 -16.10
C PRO A 397 -16.65 3.41 -15.60
N GLN A 398 -17.54 3.19 -14.63
CA GLN A 398 -18.36 4.25 -14.05
C GLN A 398 -17.51 5.22 -13.22
N GLN A 399 -16.54 4.73 -12.46
CA GLN A 399 -15.59 5.59 -11.72
C GLN A 399 -14.70 6.39 -12.68
N LEU A 400 -14.23 5.81 -13.80
CA LEU A 400 -13.56 6.59 -14.86
C LEU A 400 -14.47 7.69 -15.42
N LEU A 401 -15.75 7.39 -15.72
CA LEU A 401 -16.71 8.39 -16.20
C LEU A 401 -16.91 9.53 -15.19
N CYS A 402 -17.04 9.22 -13.89
CA CYS A 402 -17.18 10.22 -12.84
C CYS A 402 -15.91 11.06 -12.62
N CYS A 403 -14.72 10.46 -12.74
CA CYS A 403 -13.44 11.19 -12.71
C CYS A 403 -13.27 12.12 -13.91
N VAL A 404 -13.70 11.70 -15.11
CA VAL A 404 -13.71 12.56 -16.30
C VAL A 404 -14.74 13.70 -16.14
N ALA A 405 -15.95 13.41 -15.69
CA ALA A 405 -17.00 14.41 -15.48
C ALA A 405 -16.62 15.48 -14.45
N SER A 406 -15.94 15.10 -13.36
CA SER A 406 -15.43 16.05 -12.36
C SER A 406 -14.22 16.85 -12.87
N SER A 407 -13.40 16.28 -13.77
CA SER A 407 -12.32 17.01 -14.45
C SER A 407 -12.86 18.11 -15.39
N PHE A 408 -14.03 17.91 -16.01
CA PHE A 408 -14.66 18.89 -16.91
C PHE A 408 -15.15 20.17 -16.23
N GLN A 409 -15.23 20.23 -14.89
CA GLN A 409 -15.59 21.47 -14.17
C GLN A 409 -14.42 22.42 -13.92
N THR A 410 -13.16 22.00 -14.16
CA THR A 410 -11.96 22.81 -13.84
C THR A 410 -11.12 23.21 -15.05
N PHE A 411 -11.30 22.59 -16.22
CA PHE A 411 -10.59 22.95 -17.45
C PHE A 411 -11.54 23.40 -18.56
N GLY A 412 -11.33 24.62 -19.05
CA GLY A 412 -12.13 25.22 -20.11
C GLY A 412 -11.94 24.55 -21.46
N ALA A 413 -13.02 23.95 -21.97
CA ALA A 413 -13.30 23.68 -23.38
C ALA A 413 -12.12 23.33 -24.31
N ARG A 414 -11.71 22.05 -24.31
CA ARG A 414 -11.24 21.39 -25.54
C ARG A 414 -12.06 20.13 -25.79
N SER A 415 -12.57 19.98 -27.01
CA SER A 415 -13.60 19.01 -27.36
C SER A 415 -13.06 17.61 -27.57
N PHE A 416 -13.56 16.65 -26.79
CA PHE A 416 -13.55 15.23 -27.12
C PHE A 416 -15.00 14.78 -27.36
N SER A 417 -15.27 14.25 -28.55
CA SER A 417 -16.60 13.79 -28.96
C SER A 417 -16.78 12.31 -28.65
N TYR A 418 -17.72 11.97 -27.76
CA TYR A 418 -18.33 10.65 -27.68
C TYR A 418 -19.86 10.78 -27.74
N HIS A 419 -20.53 9.77 -28.30
CA HIS A 419 -21.96 9.84 -28.58
C HIS A 419 -22.83 9.84 -27.32
N SER A 420 -24.01 10.45 -27.45
CA SER A 420 -25.07 10.52 -26.46
C SER A 420 -25.58 9.15 -26.03
N LEU A 421 -25.65 8.93 -24.73
CA LEU A 421 -26.54 7.98 -24.07
C LEU A 421 -27.24 8.72 -22.92
N ASP A 422 -28.55 8.58 -22.81
CA ASP A 422 -29.37 9.45 -21.96
C ASP A 422 -29.14 9.21 -20.46
N LEU A 423 -29.03 10.33 -19.72
CA LEU A 423 -28.85 10.34 -18.27
C LEU A 423 -30.20 10.29 -17.56
N ASN A 424 -30.43 9.23 -16.77
CA ASN A 424 -31.36 9.27 -15.64
C ASN A 424 -30.55 9.38 -14.35
N LEU A 425 -30.74 10.48 -13.59
CA LEU A 425 -30.25 10.55 -12.22
C LEU A 425 -31.12 9.64 -11.33
N MET A 426 -30.46 8.90 -10.44
CA MET A 426 -31.07 8.37 -9.22
C MET A 426 -30.14 8.67 -8.05
N ASP A 427 -30.50 9.68 -7.26
CA ASP A 427 -29.81 9.98 -6.02
C ASP A 427 -30.07 8.89 -4.98
N PHE A 428 -29.01 8.41 -4.33
CA PHE A 428 -29.09 7.57 -3.15
C PHE A 428 -28.31 8.21 -2.01
N ALA A 429 -29.05 8.83 -1.08
CA ALA A 429 -28.57 9.10 0.26
C ALA A 429 -28.72 7.86 1.15
N ILE A 430 -28.07 7.87 2.31
CA ILE A 430 -28.26 6.90 3.41
C ILE A 430 -29.32 7.47 4.37
#